data_AF-A0A940N7V5-F1
#
_entry.id   AF-A0A940N7V5-F1
#
_cell.length_a   1.000
_cell.length_b   1.000
_cell.length_c   1.000
_cell.angle_alpha   90.00
_cell.angle_beta   90.00
_cell.angle_gamma   90.00
#
_symmetry.space_group_name_H-M   'P 1'
#
loop_
_entity.id
_entity.type
_entity.pdbx_description
1 polymer ?
#
loop_
_entity_poly.entity_id
_entity_poly.type
_entity_poly.pdbx_seq_one_letter_code
_entity_poly.pdbx_strand_id
1 'polypeptide(L)'
;MNIIDMARASGLTVILDGRIGREEYQSVCGSMSALQRFAEALSQSAVNQSDGTPRPSAAASQPGRRRWRRSAHVGSTDTMSAPARHSSRNTHRNPK
;
A
#
# COMPACT_ATOMS: atom_id res chain seq x y z
N MET A 1 -5.87 -19.05 1.60
CA MET A 1 -6.01 -18.54 0.23
C MET A 1 -4.73 -18.89 -0.54
N ASN A 2 -4.74 -19.90 -1.42
CA ASN A 2 -3.59 -20.24 -2.25
C ASN A 2 -3.82 -19.74 -3.68
N ILE A 3 -3.05 -18.72 -4.07
CA ILE A 3 -3.16 -18.06 -5.38
C ILE A 3 -2.89 -19.03 -6.54
N ILE A 4 -2.08 -20.07 -6.31
CA ILE A 4 -1.69 -21.05 -7.31
C ILE A 4 -2.82 -22.03 -7.59
N ASP A 5 -3.54 -22.46 -6.56
CA ASP A 5 -4.71 -23.32 -6.71
C ASP A 5 -5.82 -22.60 -7.47
N MET A 6 -5.96 -21.28 -7.26
CA MET A 6 -6.93 -20.47 -8.00
C MET A 6 -6.54 -20.25 -9.44
N ALA A 7 -5.26 -20.08 -9.75
CA ALA A 7 -4.78 -20.02 -11.12
C ALA A 7 -5.14 -21.32 -11.85
N ARG A 8 -4.89 -22.48 -11.22
CA ARG A 8 -5.25 -23.81 -11.75
C ARG A 8 -6.76 -23.96 -11.94
N ALA A 9 -7.56 -23.61 -10.94
CA ALA A 9 -9.02 -23.68 -11.01
C ALA A 9 -9.61 -22.77 -12.11
N SER A 10 -8.94 -21.64 -12.40
CA SER A 10 -9.34 -20.70 -13.44
C SER A 10 -8.93 -21.13 -14.85
N GLY A 11 -8.17 -22.23 -14.98
CA GLY A 11 -7.69 -22.77 -16.25
C GLY A 11 -6.35 -22.19 -16.70
N LEU A 12 -5.57 -21.59 -15.80
CA LEU A 12 -4.18 -21.21 -16.06
C LEU A 12 -3.26 -22.40 -15.79
N THR A 13 -2.32 -22.62 -16.69
CA THR A 13 -1.20 -23.56 -16.49
C THR A 13 -0.09 -22.86 -15.73
N VAL A 14 0.28 -23.43 -14.60
CA VAL A 14 1.42 -22.95 -13.79
C VAL A 14 2.66 -23.67 -14.31
N ILE A 15 3.57 -22.94 -14.95
CA ILE A 15 4.78 -23.49 -15.58
C ILE A 15 5.99 -22.80 -14.97
N LEU A 16 6.94 -23.61 -14.53
CA LEU A 16 8.21 -23.24 -13.92
C LEU A 16 8.11 -22.81 -12.45
N ASP A 17 8.84 -23.55 -11.60
CA ASP A 17 9.30 -23.14 -10.27
C ASP A 17 10.78 -22.76 -10.39
N GLY A 18 11.06 -21.51 -10.75
CA GLY A 18 12.42 -20.97 -10.74
C GLY A 18 12.81 -20.58 -9.33
N ARG A 19 14.02 -20.90 -8.88
CA ARG A 19 14.51 -20.44 -7.56
C ARG A 19 15.76 -19.62 -7.73
N ILE A 20 15.71 -18.35 -7.31
CA ILE A 20 16.85 -17.46 -7.28
C ILE A 20 17.13 -17.14 -5.82
N GLY A 21 18.22 -17.72 -5.30
CA GLY A 21 18.55 -17.65 -3.88
C GLY A 21 17.48 -18.33 -3.01
N ARG A 22 16.75 -17.53 -2.21
CA ARG A 22 15.68 -17.99 -1.32
C ARG A 22 14.27 -17.77 -1.87
N GLU A 23 14.15 -17.08 -2.99
CA GLU A 23 12.86 -16.75 -3.60
C GLU A 23 12.46 -17.80 -4.63
N GLU A 24 11.19 -18.19 -4.59
CA GLU A 24 10.57 -19.07 -5.56
C GLU A 24 9.72 -18.24 -6.52
N TYR A 25 9.86 -18.54 -7.80
CA TYR A 25 9.25 -17.82 -8.91
C TYR A 25 8.37 -18.78 -9.67
N GLN A 26 7.10 -18.45 -9.79
CA GLN A 26 6.14 -19.21 -10.57
C GLN A 26 5.63 -18.38 -11.73
N SER A 27 5.63 -18.97 -12.93
CA SER A 27 4.96 -18.37 -14.08
C SER A 27 3.63 -19.05 -14.33
N VAL A 28 2.66 -18.27 -14.80
CA VAL A 28 1.34 -18.79 -15.20
C VAL A 28 1.06 -18.38 -16.62
N CYS A 29 0.45 -19.28 -17.39
CA CYS A 29 0.14 -19.07 -18.79
C CYS A 29 -1.23 -19.69 -19.11
N GLY A 30 -1.94 -19.09 -20.06
CA GLY A 30 -3.29 -19.49 -20.42
C GLY A 30 -3.96 -18.44 -21.30
N SER A 31 -5.26 -18.63 -21.56
CA SER A 31 -6.04 -17.68 -22.35
C SER A 31 -6.41 -16.43 -21.55
N MET A 32 -6.72 -15.33 -22.24
CA MET A 32 -7.24 -14.12 -21.62
C MET A 32 -8.52 -14.38 -20.81
N SER A 33 -9.39 -15.28 -21.29
CA SER A 33 -10.59 -15.67 -20.58
C SER A 33 -10.29 -16.39 -19.26
N ALA A 34 -9.23 -17.21 -19.20
CA ALA A 34 -8.78 -17.83 -17.96
C ALA A 34 -8.20 -16.79 -16.98
N LEU A 35 -7.44 -15.81 -17.49
CA LEU A 35 -6.94 -14.69 -16.68
C LEU A 35 -8.07 -13.84 -16.10
N GLN A 36 -9.13 -13.59 -16.87
CA GLN A 36 -10.30 -12.86 -16.39
C GLN A 36 -11.01 -13.60 -15.25
N ARG A 37 -11.27 -14.92 -15.41
CA ARG A 37 -11.85 -15.76 -14.35
C ARG A 37 -11.01 -15.76 -13.08
N PHE A 38 -9.69 -15.78 -13.24
CA PHE A 38 -8.76 -15.71 -12.12
C PHE A 38 -8.86 -14.37 -11.37
N ALA A 39 -8.94 -13.25 -12.08
CA ALA A 39 -9.12 -11.93 -11.46
C ALA A 39 -10.47 -11.81 -10.72
N GLU A 40 -11.53 -12.37 -11.28
CA GLU A 40 -12.85 -12.45 -10.63
C GLU A 40 -12.79 -13.27 -9.34
N ALA A 41 -12.15 -14.45 -9.40
CA ALA A 41 -11.99 -15.31 -8.24
C ALA A 41 -11.15 -14.64 -7.13
N LEU A 42 -10.08 -13.90 -7.49
CA LEU A 42 -9.30 -13.10 -6.55
C LEU A 42 -10.14 -12.02 -5.88
N SER A 43 -10.96 -11.31 -6.66
CA SER A 43 -11.83 -10.25 -6.13
C SER A 43 -12.84 -10.79 -5.13
N GLN A 44 -13.51 -11.90 -5.46
CA GLN A 44 -14.49 -12.54 -4.56
C GLN A 44 -13.84 -13.04 -3.27
N SER A 45 -12.65 -13.63 -3.37
CA SER A 45 -11.92 -14.10 -2.19
C SER A 45 -11.50 -12.98 -1.24
N ALA A 46 -11.15 -11.81 -1.77
CA ALA A 46 -10.73 -10.66 -0.97
C ALA A 46 -11.91 -10.08 -0.18
N VAL A 47 -13.09 -10.02 -0.80
CA VAL A 47 -14.33 -9.59 -0.15
C VAL A 47 -14.70 -10.53 1.00
N ASN A 48 -14.59 -11.84 0.78
CA ASN A 48 -14.91 -12.84 1.82
C ASN A 48 -13.95 -12.79 3.03
N GLN A 49 -12.74 -12.24 2.88
CA GLN A 49 -11.82 -12.06 4.01
C GLN A 49 -12.12 -10.82 4.85
N SER A 50 -12.71 -9.77 4.26
CA SER A 50 -13.11 -8.56 5.00
C SER A 50 -14.31 -8.75 5.93
N ASP A 51 -15.15 -9.76 5.70
CA ASP A 51 -16.27 -10.11 6.58
C ASP A 51 -15.82 -10.84 7.87
N GLY A 52 -14.55 -11.25 7.95
CA GLY A 52 -14.00 -12.02 9.08
C GLY A 52 -13.35 -11.20 10.20
N THR A 53 -13.13 -9.90 10.03
CA THR A 53 -12.70 -9.05 11.16
C THR A 53 -13.90 -8.61 11.97
N PRO A 54 -14.11 -9.11 13.21
CA PRO A 54 -15.07 -8.48 14.10
C PRO A 54 -14.54 -7.07 14.36
N ARG A 55 -15.10 -6.10 13.64
CA ARG A 55 -14.97 -4.68 13.96
C ARG A 55 -15.36 -4.58 15.43
N PRO A 56 -14.45 -4.24 16.37
CA PRO A 56 -14.87 -4.03 17.74
C PRO A 56 -15.90 -2.90 17.68
N SER A 57 -17.14 -3.25 18.04
CA SER A 57 -18.23 -2.31 18.14
C SER A 57 -17.77 -1.18 19.04
N ALA A 58 -17.45 -0.03 18.43
CA ALA A 58 -17.25 1.24 19.09
C ALA A 58 -18.60 1.78 19.61
N ALA A 59 -19.35 0.90 20.28
CA ALA A 59 -20.59 1.15 20.95
C ALA A 59 -20.38 0.82 22.43
N ALA A 60 -19.56 1.64 23.09
CA ALA A 60 -19.67 1.98 24.51
C ALA A 60 -18.42 2.77 24.92
N SER A 61 -18.51 4.09 24.89
CA SER A 61 -18.02 5.01 25.95
C SER A 61 -17.83 6.41 25.39
N GLN A 62 -18.93 7.14 25.25
CA GLN A 62 -18.97 8.50 25.80
C GLN A 62 -19.95 8.43 26.98
N PRO A 63 -19.78 9.19 28.08
CA PRO A 63 -19.22 10.54 28.12
C PRO A 63 -18.33 10.82 29.36
N GLY A 64 -17.55 11.91 29.36
CA GLY A 64 -16.84 12.27 30.60
C GLY A 64 -15.84 13.39 30.54
N ARG A 65 -16.35 14.62 30.49
CA ARG A 65 -15.72 15.88 30.95
C ARG A 65 -14.41 15.73 31.74
N ARG A 66 -13.27 16.23 31.24
CA ARG A 66 -12.20 16.95 31.99
C ARG A 66 -11.39 17.77 30.98
N ARG A 67 -11.71 19.03 30.70
CA ARG A 67 -11.26 20.25 31.42
C ARG A 67 -9.81 20.19 31.92
N TRP A 68 -8.86 20.57 31.06
CA TRP A 68 -7.58 21.18 31.43
C TRP A 68 -7.34 22.34 30.46
N ARG A 69 -7.85 23.54 30.78
CA ARG A 69 -7.14 24.63 31.47
C ARG A 69 -5.92 25.10 30.67
N ARG A 70 -6.19 26.17 29.91
CA ARG A 70 -5.21 27.14 29.41
C ARG A 70 -4.26 27.56 30.53
N SER A 71 -2.97 27.48 30.24
CA SER A 71 -1.96 28.37 30.82
C SER A 71 -1.11 28.88 29.66
N ALA A 72 -1.41 30.10 29.23
CA ALA A 72 -0.49 30.93 28.46
C ALA A 72 0.44 31.62 29.45
N HIS A 73 1.74 31.67 29.21
CA HIS A 73 2.52 32.93 29.13
C HIS A 73 4.03 32.69 28.93
N VAL A 74 4.57 33.48 28.00
CA VAL A 74 5.83 34.27 28.08
C VAL A 74 7.19 33.63 27.76
N GLY A 75 7.94 34.36 26.95
CA GLY A 75 9.36 34.17 26.60
C GLY A 75 9.54 34.12 25.07
N SER A 76 9.58 35.25 24.35
CA SER A 76 10.80 36.07 24.10
C SER A 76 11.95 35.20 23.57
N THR A 77 12.62 35.45 22.45
CA THR A 77 12.83 36.63 21.60
C THR A 77 13.56 36.13 20.35
N ASP A 78 13.27 36.77 19.23
CA ASP A 78 14.19 37.16 18.15
C ASP A 78 15.57 36.47 18.08
N THR A 79 15.87 35.83 16.94
CA THR A 79 17.17 35.99 16.28
C THR A 79 17.11 35.50 14.84
N MET A 80 17.05 36.50 13.95
CA MET A 80 17.51 36.56 12.57
C MET A 80 18.25 35.34 12.00
N SER A 81 17.89 34.93 10.77
CA SER A 81 18.85 34.80 9.64
C SER A 81 18.16 34.39 8.34
N ALA A 82 17.94 35.37 7.46
CA ALA A 82 18.17 35.20 6.02
C ALA A 82 19.68 35.43 5.78
N PRO A 83 20.36 34.92 4.72
CA PRO A 83 19.90 35.04 3.33
C PRO A 83 20.41 33.93 2.36
N ALA A 84 20.27 34.23 1.06
CA ALA A 84 21.13 33.82 -0.06
C ALA A 84 20.69 32.65 -0.96
N ARG A 85 19.95 33.04 -2.01
CA ARG A 85 20.25 32.81 -3.43
C ARG A 85 21.30 31.73 -3.77
N HIS A 86 20.90 30.73 -4.55
CA HIS A 86 21.78 30.16 -5.56
C HIS A 86 21.01 29.86 -6.86
N SER A 87 21.39 30.59 -7.91
CA SER A 87 21.13 30.23 -9.31
C SER A 87 22.03 29.06 -9.71
N SER A 88 21.53 28.12 -10.49
CA SER A 88 22.35 27.22 -11.34
C SER A 88 21.43 26.58 -12.39
N ARG A 89 21.24 27.20 -13.57
CA ARG A 89 22.02 26.96 -14.79
C ARG A 89 22.24 25.48 -15.05
N ASN A 90 21.24 24.80 -15.64
CA ASN A 90 21.46 23.49 -16.23
C ASN A 90 21.62 23.64 -17.75
N THR A 91 22.86 23.44 -18.21
CA THR A 91 23.27 23.34 -19.60
C THR A 91 23.54 21.87 -19.92
N HIS A 92 22.72 21.25 -20.76
CA HIS A 92 23.09 20.06 -21.53
C HIS A 92 22.36 20.14 -22.87
N ARG A 93 23.02 20.59 -23.95
CA ARG A 93 23.90 19.83 -24.87
C ARG A 93 23.28 18.50 -25.31
N ASN A 94 22.86 18.45 -26.56
CA ASN A 94 22.73 17.23 -27.36
C ASN A 94 23.48 17.45 -28.68
N PRO A 95 24.51 16.66 -29.02
CA PRO A 95 25.05 16.60 -30.37
C PRO A 95 24.19 15.68 -31.26
N LYS A 96 24.26 15.95 -32.57
CA LYS A 96 23.68 15.15 -33.66
C LYS A 96 24.29 13.77 -33.77
#